data_AF-A0A9P6Y8L3-F1
#
_entry.id   AF-A0A9P6Y8L3-F1
#
_cell.length_a   1.000
_cell.length_b   1.000
_cell.length_c   1.000
_cell.angle_alpha   90.00
_cell.angle_beta   90.00
_cell.angle_gamma   90.00
#
_symmetry.space_group_name_H-M   'P 1'
#
loop_
_entity.id
_entity.type
_entity.pdbx_description
1 polymer ?
#
loop_
_entity_poly.entity_id
_entity_poly.type
_entity_poly.pdbx_seq_one_letter_code
_entity_poly.pdbx_strand_id
1 'polypeptide(L)'
;MDPMCRYIRLAFATTTELWSSRLLLKTDHNESWFRTHVYSAVFDNAFIYDDKFTSKRADCHSNITKEFEDVDNQRVDFILRNINDDNDYLLAEEKSSLKGVKSDMKKGKALQKAMLRKWTGRLGSVEIMKQLEAITCQWQGLKLTVYCKRFISKDHLVTYRKGSFAVSKDEFHAASFAHVLVAVLSLRRLVYSNYTKLNIILEAKYAHELETMYFSSDDEINFRSDSTADLEHKEEIQTIDAQTSSFRIIDAELEAHIIQDLCDIEPETDVVTFKDWEEFILERASKKRKTTSFN
;
A
#
# COMPACT_ATOMS: atom_id res chain seq x y z
N MET A 1 -10.56 -10.51 -24.46
CA MET A 1 -9.20 -10.89 -24.00
C MET A 1 -9.01 -10.27 -22.63
N ASP A 2 -8.72 -11.09 -21.64
CA ASP A 2 -8.54 -10.68 -20.24
C ASP A 2 -7.44 -9.59 -20.09
N PRO A 3 -7.65 -8.52 -19.30
CA PRO A 3 -6.67 -7.45 -19.08
C PRO A 3 -5.31 -7.95 -18.57
N MET A 4 -5.25 -9.02 -17.78
CA MET A 4 -3.97 -9.57 -17.31
C MET A 4 -3.22 -10.27 -18.42
N CYS A 5 -3.90 -10.99 -19.31
CA CYS A 5 -3.28 -11.51 -20.52
C CYS A 5 -2.69 -10.38 -21.40
N ARG A 6 -3.35 -9.22 -21.48
CA ARG A 6 -2.82 -8.07 -22.24
C ARG A 6 -1.56 -7.49 -21.59
N TYR A 7 -1.58 -7.29 -20.27
CA TYR A 7 -0.43 -6.81 -19.51
C TYR A 7 0.78 -7.74 -19.67
N ILE A 8 0.63 -9.04 -19.43
CA ILE A 8 1.73 -10.02 -19.51
C ILE A 8 2.35 -10.01 -20.92
N ARG A 9 1.50 -10.00 -21.96
CA ARG A 9 1.98 -9.97 -23.35
C ARG A 9 2.75 -8.70 -23.67
N LEU A 10 2.28 -7.54 -23.21
CA LEU A 10 2.96 -6.26 -23.42
C LEU A 10 4.31 -6.22 -22.69
N ALA A 11 4.34 -6.64 -21.43
CA ALA A 11 5.56 -6.69 -20.63
C ALA A 11 6.60 -7.63 -21.26
N PHE A 12 6.16 -8.81 -21.72
CA PHE A 12 7.02 -9.77 -22.41
C PHE A 12 7.54 -9.22 -23.74
N ALA A 13 6.66 -8.74 -24.62
CA ALA A 13 7.06 -8.18 -25.92
C ALA A 13 8.08 -7.04 -25.75
N THR A 14 7.82 -6.10 -24.83
CA THR A 14 8.74 -4.97 -24.57
C THR A 14 10.10 -5.48 -24.08
N THR A 15 10.11 -6.47 -23.19
CA THR A 15 11.36 -7.01 -22.64
C THR A 15 12.14 -7.81 -23.69
N THR A 16 11.46 -8.53 -24.58
CA THR A 16 12.07 -9.22 -25.72
C THR A 16 12.79 -8.23 -26.64
N GLU A 17 12.16 -7.11 -26.99
CA GLU A 17 12.81 -6.07 -27.81
C GLU A 17 14.06 -5.50 -27.12
N LEU A 18 14.02 -5.32 -25.80
CA LEU A 18 15.17 -4.86 -25.01
C LEU A 18 16.32 -5.88 -24.97
N TRP A 19 16.01 -7.18 -24.96
CA TRP A 19 17.03 -8.24 -25.08
C TRP A 19 17.63 -8.28 -26.48
N SER A 20 16.79 -8.30 -27.52
CA SER A 20 17.25 -8.39 -28.92
C SER A 20 18.09 -7.18 -29.33
N SER A 21 17.76 -5.99 -28.83
CA SER A 21 18.55 -4.76 -29.05
C SER A 21 19.81 -4.66 -28.18
N ARG A 22 20.00 -5.59 -27.23
CA ARG A 22 21.10 -5.59 -26.24
C ARG A 22 21.20 -4.33 -25.39
N LEU A 23 20.13 -3.52 -25.32
CA LEU A 23 20.15 -2.25 -24.60
C LEU A 23 20.34 -2.45 -23.09
N LEU A 24 19.85 -3.56 -22.53
CA LEU A 24 20.01 -3.89 -21.10
C LEU A 24 21.45 -4.21 -20.67
N LEU A 25 22.35 -4.46 -21.63
CA LEU A 25 23.77 -4.69 -21.36
C LEU A 25 24.54 -3.38 -21.16
N LYS A 26 24.02 -2.24 -21.66
CA LYS A 26 24.60 -0.92 -21.43
C LYS A 26 24.38 -0.50 -19.97
N THR A 27 25.37 0.18 -19.38
CA THR A 27 25.40 0.50 -17.93
C THR A 27 25.18 1.97 -17.60
N ASP A 28 25.00 2.82 -18.60
CA ASP A 28 24.93 4.28 -18.52
C ASP A 28 23.49 4.83 -18.50
N HIS A 29 22.48 3.94 -18.43
CA HIS A 29 21.08 4.34 -18.39
C HIS A 29 20.73 5.12 -17.12
N ASN A 30 19.99 6.21 -17.30
CA ASN A 30 19.46 7.01 -16.21
C ASN A 30 18.06 6.53 -15.76
N GLU A 31 17.51 7.16 -14.72
CA GLU A 31 16.18 6.81 -14.16
C GLU A 31 15.06 6.93 -15.20
N SER A 32 15.07 7.98 -16.02
CA SER A 32 14.07 8.21 -17.07
C SER A 32 14.07 7.10 -18.12
N TRP A 33 15.27 6.61 -18.48
CA TRP A 33 15.39 5.50 -19.41
C TRP A 33 14.75 4.23 -18.85
N PHE A 34 15.07 3.84 -17.61
CA PHE A 34 14.47 2.66 -16.99
C PHE A 34 12.96 2.80 -16.81
N ARG A 35 12.48 3.99 -16.41
CA ARG A 35 11.06 4.27 -16.27
C ARG A 35 10.31 3.99 -17.57
N THR A 36 10.77 4.59 -18.66
CA THR A 36 10.11 4.52 -19.96
C THR A 36 10.15 3.12 -20.55
N HIS A 37 11.30 2.44 -20.47
CA HIS A 37 11.52 1.20 -21.21
C HIS A 37 11.26 -0.06 -20.39
N VAL A 38 11.43 -0.01 -19.07
CA VAL A 38 11.31 -1.18 -18.18
C VAL A 38 10.11 -1.04 -17.26
N TYR A 39 10.09 0.01 -16.41
CA TYR A 39 9.12 0.07 -15.31
C TYR A 39 7.70 0.26 -15.81
N SER A 40 7.46 1.09 -16.83
CA SER A 40 6.11 1.27 -17.36
C SER A 40 5.51 -0.03 -17.93
N ALA A 41 6.29 -0.80 -18.67
CA ALA A 41 5.82 -2.07 -19.23
C ALA A 41 5.68 -3.18 -18.19
N VAL A 42 6.64 -3.29 -17.27
CA VAL A 42 6.76 -4.40 -16.30
C VAL A 42 6.01 -4.15 -14.99
N PHE A 43 5.75 -2.90 -14.63
CA PHE A 43 5.16 -2.53 -13.35
C PHE A 43 3.87 -1.72 -13.52
N ASP A 44 3.91 -0.55 -14.17
CA ASP A 44 2.78 0.38 -14.19
C ASP A 44 1.54 -0.21 -14.86
N ASN A 45 1.77 -0.87 -16.00
CA ASN A 45 0.70 -1.46 -16.79
C ASN A 45 -0.02 -2.61 -16.07
N ALA A 46 0.53 -3.14 -14.97
CA ALA A 46 -0.20 -4.08 -14.12
C ALA A 46 -1.39 -3.41 -13.42
N PHE A 47 -1.36 -2.08 -13.24
CA PHE A 47 -2.33 -1.31 -12.46
C PHE A 47 -3.20 -0.38 -13.30
N ILE A 48 -2.88 -0.15 -14.58
CA ILE A 48 -3.53 0.87 -15.42
C ILE A 48 -4.98 0.55 -15.82
N TYR A 49 -5.34 -0.75 -15.85
CA TYR A 49 -6.67 -1.18 -16.29
C TYR A 49 -7.68 -1.31 -15.16
N ASP A 50 -7.35 -0.80 -13.97
CA ASP A 50 -8.25 -0.88 -12.83
C ASP A 50 -9.06 0.40 -12.65
N ASP A 51 -10.37 0.25 -12.54
CA ASP A 51 -11.30 1.35 -12.38
C ASP A 51 -11.39 1.86 -10.95
N LYS A 52 -10.81 1.15 -9.97
CA LYS A 52 -10.78 1.58 -8.56
C LYS A 52 -9.54 2.40 -8.24
N PHE A 53 -8.50 2.31 -9.06
CA PHE A 53 -7.21 2.94 -8.80
C PHE A 53 -6.74 3.86 -9.92
N THR A 54 -6.04 4.91 -9.54
CA THR A 54 -5.27 5.75 -10.44
C THR A 54 -3.78 5.63 -10.12
N SER A 55 -2.98 5.38 -11.15
CA SER A 55 -1.51 5.46 -11.05
C SER A 55 -1.05 6.88 -11.33
N LYS A 56 -0.31 7.47 -10.39
CA LYS A 56 0.31 8.80 -10.55
C LYS A 56 1.82 8.67 -10.71
N ARG A 57 2.38 9.39 -11.68
CA ARG A 57 3.79 9.40 -12.08
C ARG A 57 4.34 10.83 -12.07
N ALA A 58 5.61 10.97 -11.65
CA ALA A 58 6.40 12.21 -11.64
C ALA A 58 5.85 13.36 -10.78
N ASP A 59 6.69 13.91 -9.89
CA ASP A 59 6.34 15.04 -8.99
C ASP A 59 5.07 14.83 -8.14
N CYS A 60 4.74 13.58 -7.84
CA CYS A 60 3.57 13.21 -7.06
C CYS A 60 3.85 13.37 -5.56
N HIS A 61 3.00 14.13 -4.86
CA HIS A 61 3.01 14.16 -3.40
C HIS A 61 2.02 13.11 -2.89
N SER A 62 2.46 12.33 -1.91
CA SER A 62 1.58 11.39 -1.22
C SER A 62 0.48 12.17 -0.49
N ASN A 63 -0.76 11.67 -0.55
CA ASN A 63 -1.83 12.29 0.23
C ASN A 63 -1.60 12.11 1.73
N ILE A 64 -0.91 11.04 2.11
CA ILE A 64 -0.60 10.72 3.51
C ILE A 64 0.26 11.81 4.17
N THR A 65 1.17 12.45 3.43
CA THR A 65 2.02 13.51 4.00
C THR A 65 1.28 14.80 4.29
N LYS A 66 0.07 14.98 3.74
CA LYS A 66 -0.79 16.13 4.04
C LYS A 66 -1.62 15.95 5.31
N GLU A 67 -1.79 14.71 5.76
CA GLU A 67 -2.61 14.36 6.92
C GLU A 67 -1.89 14.58 8.25
N PHE A 68 -0.55 14.65 8.23
CA PHE A 68 0.27 14.67 9.42
C PHE A 68 1.33 15.76 9.33
N GLU A 69 1.26 16.75 10.21
CA GLU A 69 2.26 17.83 10.30
C GLU A 69 3.65 17.31 10.66
N ASP A 70 3.73 16.18 11.37
CA ASP A 70 4.98 15.52 11.77
C ASP A 70 5.62 14.66 10.65
N VAL A 71 5.02 14.63 9.47
CA VAL A 71 5.53 13.89 8.31
C VAL A 71 5.88 14.88 7.20
N ASP A 72 7.17 14.95 6.88
CA ASP A 72 7.65 15.80 5.79
C ASP A 72 6.86 15.55 4.49
N ASN A 73 6.49 16.64 3.83
CA ASN A 73 5.88 16.57 2.52
C ASN A 73 6.92 16.11 1.47
N GLN A 74 6.85 14.83 1.08
CA GLN A 74 7.85 14.19 0.24
C GLN A 74 7.24 13.72 -1.10
N ARG A 75 7.97 14.00 -2.20
CA ARG A 75 7.61 13.60 -3.57
C ARG A 75 7.99 12.17 -3.86
N VAL A 76 7.12 11.33 -4.40
CA VAL A 76 7.36 9.92 -4.72
C VAL A 76 7.30 9.69 -6.23
N ASP A 77 8.10 8.77 -6.78
CA ASP A 77 8.15 8.49 -8.22
C ASP A 77 6.89 7.81 -8.79
N PHE A 78 6.24 6.96 -7.98
CA PHE A 78 5.01 6.27 -8.33
C PHE A 78 4.05 6.17 -7.15
N ILE A 79 2.77 6.41 -7.40
CA ILE A 79 1.69 6.23 -6.43
C ILE A 79 0.56 5.46 -7.09
N LEU A 80 0.08 4.41 -6.44
CA LEU A 80 -1.23 3.83 -6.72
C LEU A 80 -2.22 4.34 -5.67
N ARG A 81 -3.20 5.12 -6.12
CA ARG A 81 -4.19 5.76 -5.27
C ARG A 81 -5.59 5.25 -5.60
N ASN A 82 -6.39 4.98 -4.58
CA ASN A 82 -7.79 4.68 -4.79
C ASN A 82 -8.58 5.95 -5.15
N ILE A 83 -9.46 5.84 -6.14
CA ILE A 83 -10.19 7.00 -6.69
C ILE A 83 -11.30 7.48 -5.75
N ASN A 84 -11.84 6.60 -4.91
CA ASN A 84 -13.00 6.89 -4.08
C ASN A 84 -12.63 7.45 -2.71
N ASP A 85 -11.53 6.99 -2.11
CA ASP A 85 -11.14 7.38 -0.75
C ASP A 85 -9.81 8.15 -0.66
N ASP A 86 -9.21 8.43 -1.81
CA ASP A 86 -7.97 9.18 -1.96
C ASP A 86 -6.76 8.62 -1.18
N ASN A 87 -6.83 7.38 -0.70
CA ASN A 87 -5.75 6.71 0.00
C ASN A 87 -4.70 6.16 -0.96
N ASP A 88 -3.43 6.33 -0.60
CA ASP A 88 -2.32 5.71 -1.31
C ASP A 88 -2.12 4.29 -0.79
N TYR A 89 -2.25 3.30 -1.66
CA TYR A 89 -2.12 1.88 -1.31
C TYR A 89 -0.76 1.27 -1.65
N LEU A 90 -0.06 1.88 -2.60
CA LEU A 90 1.27 1.47 -3.03
C LEU A 90 2.07 2.70 -3.45
N LEU A 91 3.30 2.76 -2.97
CA LEU A 91 4.27 3.80 -3.34
C LEU A 91 5.53 3.14 -3.87
N ALA A 92 6.19 3.73 -4.86
CA ALA A 92 7.49 3.26 -5.32
C ALA A 92 8.48 4.40 -5.57
N GLU A 93 9.75 4.13 -5.27
CA GLU A 93 10.89 5.00 -5.56
C GLU A 93 11.80 4.33 -6.60
N GLU A 94 12.46 5.14 -7.42
CA GLU A 94 13.24 4.67 -8.56
C GLU A 94 14.63 5.28 -8.55
N LYS A 95 15.65 4.44 -8.65
CA LYS A 95 17.04 4.86 -8.79
C LYS A 95 17.70 4.04 -9.89
N SER A 96 18.52 4.67 -10.72
CA SER A 96 19.29 3.93 -11.74
C SER A 96 20.42 3.10 -11.13
N SER A 97 20.85 3.43 -9.90
CA SER A 97 21.97 2.80 -9.20
C SER A 97 21.71 2.70 -7.68
N LEU A 98 22.68 2.21 -6.92
CA LEU A 98 22.61 2.17 -5.45
C LEU A 98 22.62 3.55 -4.78
N LYS A 99 23.05 4.59 -5.48
CA LYS A 99 23.12 5.95 -4.95
C LYS A 99 21.69 6.43 -4.69
N GLY A 100 21.43 6.97 -3.50
CA GLY A 100 20.10 7.47 -3.09
C GLY A 100 19.16 6.42 -2.51
N VAL A 101 19.29 5.14 -2.86
CA VAL A 101 18.41 4.05 -2.40
C VAL A 101 18.25 3.99 -0.87
N LYS A 102 19.33 4.21 -0.10
CA LYS A 102 19.24 4.21 1.37
C LYS A 102 18.35 5.33 1.91
N SER A 103 18.34 6.49 1.24
CA SER A 103 17.49 7.63 1.61
C SER A 103 16.03 7.30 1.29
N ASP A 104 15.78 6.80 0.09
CA ASP A 104 14.46 6.38 -0.38
C ASP A 104 13.86 5.29 0.51
N MET A 105 14.67 4.33 0.96
CA MET A 105 14.24 3.32 1.92
C MET A 105 13.83 3.90 3.28
N LYS A 106 14.53 4.94 3.77
CA LYS A 106 14.15 5.61 5.04
C LYS A 106 12.82 6.34 4.88
N LYS A 107 12.67 7.03 3.75
CA LYS A 107 11.42 7.69 3.34
C LYS A 107 10.27 6.70 3.22
N GLY A 108 10.45 5.59 2.52
CA GLY A 108 9.45 4.53 2.40
C GLY A 108 9.00 4.01 3.78
N LYS A 109 9.93 3.82 4.72
CA LYS A 109 9.59 3.42 6.11
C LYS A 109 8.75 4.45 6.87
N ALA A 110 9.01 5.74 6.64
CA ALA A 110 8.24 6.83 7.23
C ALA A 110 6.82 6.87 6.64
N LEU A 111 6.71 6.83 5.31
CA LEU A 111 5.44 6.80 4.59
C LEU A 111 4.60 5.57 4.97
N GLN A 112 5.20 4.38 5.08
CA GLN A 112 4.51 3.19 5.58
C GLN A 112 3.97 3.36 7.01
N LYS A 113 4.72 4.03 7.89
CA LYS A 113 4.24 4.31 9.25
C LYS A 113 3.03 5.25 9.22
N ALA A 114 3.08 6.27 8.36
CA ALA A 114 2.02 7.24 8.21
C ALA A 114 0.75 6.63 7.57
N MET A 115 0.89 5.73 6.57
CA MET A 115 -0.22 4.92 6.04
C MET A 115 -0.95 4.17 7.14
N LEU A 116 -0.20 3.39 7.93
CA LEU A 116 -0.78 2.60 9.00
C LEU A 116 -1.43 3.48 10.06
N ARG A 117 -0.82 4.62 10.41
CA ARG A 117 -1.43 5.61 11.32
C ARG A 117 -2.76 6.13 10.78
N LYS A 118 -2.81 6.51 9.50
CA LYS A 118 -4.03 7.01 8.84
C LYS A 118 -5.14 5.96 8.89
N TRP A 119 -4.85 4.73 8.46
CA TRP A 119 -5.81 3.63 8.51
C TRP A 119 -6.23 3.33 9.95
N THR A 120 -5.30 3.27 10.90
CA THR A 120 -5.61 3.03 12.31
C THR A 120 -6.54 4.11 12.89
N GLY A 121 -6.31 5.38 12.55
CA GLY A 121 -7.19 6.48 12.98
C GLY A 121 -8.61 6.36 12.41
N ARG A 122 -8.74 5.86 11.17
CA ARG A 122 -10.05 5.65 10.53
C ARG A 122 -10.79 4.44 11.09
N LEU A 123 -10.07 3.33 11.33
CA LEU A 123 -10.66 2.08 11.78
C LEU A 123 -10.86 2.03 13.29
N GLY A 124 -9.96 2.60 14.10
CA GLY A 124 -10.10 2.65 15.56
C GLY A 124 -9.69 1.36 16.30
N SER A 125 -9.17 0.34 15.61
CA SER A 125 -8.70 -0.92 16.21
C SER A 125 -7.32 -1.33 15.67
N VAL A 126 -6.40 -1.65 16.58
CA VAL A 126 -5.10 -2.23 16.20
C VAL A 126 -5.24 -3.70 15.82
N GLU A 127 -6.15 -4.45 16.44
CA GLU A 127 -6.34 -5.88 16.13
C GLU A 127 -6.83 -6.07 14.69
N ILE A 128 -7.76 -5.25 14.24
CA ILE A 128 -8.18 -5.21 12.83
C ILE A 128 -7.02 -4.78 11.93
N MET A 129 -6.23 -3.77 12.35
CA MET A 129 -5.07 -3.29 11.59
C MET A 129 -3.96 -4.34 11.39
N LYS A 130 -3.90 -5.40 12.21
CA LYS A 130 -3.00 -6.54 11.96
C LYS A 130 -3.34 -7.29 10.68
N GLN A 131 -4.53 -7.11 10.11
CA GLN A 131 -4.94 -7.74 8.85
C GLN A 131 -4.47 -6.98 7.60
N LEU A 132 -3.92 -5.78 7.77
CA LEU A 132 -3.48 -4.87 6.70
C LEU A 132 -1.96 -4.70 6.68
N GLU A 133 -1.41 -4.44 5.49
CA GLU A 133 0.02 -4.18 5.31
C GLU A 133 0.27 -2.89 4.51
N ALA A 134 1.10 -1.97 5.02
CA ALA A 134 1.54 -0.82 4.24
C ALA A 134 2.70 -1.22 3.30
N ILE A 135 2.57 -0.95 2.01
CA ILE A 135 3.47 -1.48 0.98
C ILE A 135 4.23 -0.35 0.29
N THR A 136 5.55 -0.51 0.18
CA THR A 136 6.41 0.34 -0.63
C THR A 136 7.32 -0.50 -1.50
N CYS A 137 7.70 0.04 -2.65
CA CYS A 137 8.61 -0.60 -3.58
C CYS A 137 9.84 0.27 -3.82
N GLN A 138 10.96 -0.37 -4.11
CA GLN A 138 12.18 0.28 -4.57
C GLN A 138 12.63 -0.38 -5.86
N TRP A 139 12.65 0.39 -6.93
CA TRP A 139 13.39 0.06 -8.13
C TRP A 139 14.82 0.57 -8.02
N GLN A 140 15.76 -0.30 -8.38
CA GLN A 140 17.19 -0.03 -8.48
C GLN A 140 17.72 -0.63 -9.78
N GLY A 141 17.76 0.17 -10.85
CA GLY A 141 18.01 -0.32 -12.20
C GLY A 141 17.01 -1.42 -12.54
N LEU A 142 17.48 -2.65 -12.80
CA LEU A 142 16.60 -3.77 -13.15
C LEU A 142 16.03 -4.54 -11.95
N LYS A 143 16.29 -4.09 -10.73
CA LYS A 143 15.90 -4.80 -9.51
C LYS A 143 14.71 -4.12 -8.83
N LEU A 144 13.63 -4.86 -8.65
CA LEU A 144 12.49 -4.51 -7.82
C LEU A 144 12.66 -5.11 -6.42
N THR A 145 12.55 -4.29 -5.38
CA THR A 145 12.47 -4.76 -3.99
C THR A 145 11.16 -4.30 -3.37
N VAL A 146 10.40 -5.24 -2.79
CA VAL A 146 9.13 -4.96 -2.13
C VAL A 146 9.32 -4.97 -0.62
N TYR A 147 8.91 -3.89 0.04
CA TYR A 147 8.94 -3.73 1.48
C TYR A 147 7.52 -3.60 2.03
N CYS A 148 7.28 -4.24 3.16
CA CYS A 148 6.00 -4.22 3.83
C CYS A 148 6.18 -3.82 5.29
N LYS A 149 5.15 -3.19 5.85
CA LYS A 149 5.06 -2.83 7.27
C LYS A 149 3.68 -3.16 7.81
N ARG A 150 3.62 -3.72 9.01
CA ARG A 150 2.36 -4.08 9.68
C ARG A 150 2.50 -4.00 11.20
N PHE A 151 1.36 -3.97 11.89
CA PHE A 151 1.30 -4.16 13.32
C PHE A 151 1.48 -5.63 13.69
N ILE A 152 2.19 -5.89 14.79
CA ILE A 152 2.20 -7.18 15.49
C ILE A 152 1.44 -7.04 16.81
N SER A 153 1.52 -5.88 17.45
CA SER A 153 0.74 -5.48 18.62
C SER A 153 0.62 -3.95 18.67
N LYS A 154 -0.13 -3.42 19.64
CA LYS A 154 -0.40 -1.99 19.83
C LYS A 154 0.86 -1.11 19.71
N ASP A 155 1.95 -1.54 20.33
CA ASP A 155 3.18 -0.76 20.40
C ASP A 155 4.26 -1.22 19.40
N HIS A 156 4.01 -2.30 18.67
CA HIS A 156 5.04 -2.96 17.86
C HIS A 156 4.66 -3.02 16.38
N LEU A 157 5.50 -2.38 15.57
CA LEU A 157 5.47 -2.41 14.12
C LEU A 157 6.68 -3.19 13.60
N VAL A 158 6.46 -4.07 12.63
CA VAL A 158 7.55 -4.74 11.92
C VAL A 158 7.65 -4.19 10.51
N THR A 159 8.87 -3.92 10.05
CA THR A 159 9.15 -3.65 8.64
C THR A 159 10.02 -4.78 8.11
N TYR A 160 9.61 -5.37 6.99
CA TYR A 160 10.30 -6.51 6.41
C TYR A 160 10.36 -6.40 4.88
N ARG A 161 11.32 -7.11 4.28
CA ARG A 161 11.45 -7.22 2.82
C ARG A 161 10.68 -8.44 2.36
N LYS A 162 9.58 -8.23 1.65
CA LYS A 162 8.72 -9.29 1.12
C LYS A 162 9.34 -9.98 -0.09
N GLY A 163 10.13 -9.27 -0.89
CA GLY A 163 10.79 -9.89 -2.02
C GLY A 163 11.80 -8.98 -2.71
N SER A 164 12.63 -9.59 -3.54
CA SER A 164 13.65 -8.91 -4.34
C SER A 164 13.80 -9.66 -5.66
N PHE A 165 13.38 -9.04 -6.74
CA PHE A 165 13.24 -9.66 -8.06
C PHE A 165 14.03 -8.82 -9.07
N ALA A 166 14.67 -9.47 -10.03
CA ALA A 166 15.51 -8.79 -11.01
C ALA A 166 15.10 -9.16 -12.42
N VAL A 167 14.88 -8.15 -13.25
CA VAL A 167 14.73 -8.33 -14.70
C VAL A 167 16.08 -8.77 -15.24
N SER A 168 16.12 -9.90 -15.94
CA SER A 168 17.33 -10.39 -16.58
C SER A 168 17.80 -9.42 -17.67
N LYS A 169 19.12 -9.28 -17.82
CA LYS A 169 19.72 -8.56 -18.93
C LYS A 169 19.77 -9.37 -20.24
N ASP A 170 19.52 -10.68 -20.14
CA ASP A 170 19.71 -11.66 -21.20
C ASP A 170 18.42 -12.48 -21.41
N GLU A 171 18.10 -12.74 -22.68
CA GLU A 171 16.97 -13.54 -23.16
C GLU A 171 16.98 -14.98 -22.65
N PHE A 172 18.16 -15.55 -22.44
CA PHE A 172 18.29 -16.95 -21.96
C PHE A 172 17.78 -17.15 -20.52
N HIS A 173 17.44 -16.07 -19.80
CA HIS A 173 16.89 -16.13 -18.45
C HIS A 173 15.44 -15.65 -18.40
N ALA A 174 14.63 -15.96 -19.42
CA ALA A 174 13.19 -15.67 -19.45
C ALA A 174 12.44 -16.17 -18.19
N ALA A 175 12.89 -17.27 -17.57
CA ALA A 175 12.34 -17.75 -16.30
C ALA A 175 12.50 -16.73 -15.15
N SER A 176 13.63 -16.02 -15.09
CA SER A 176 13.83 -14.95 -14.10
C SER A 176 12.89 -13.77 -14.34
N PHE A 177 12.63 -13.45 -15.61
CA PHE A 177 11.66 -12.42 -15.96
C PHE A 177 10.22 -12.84 -15.61
N ALA A 178 9.85 -14.11 -15.83
CA ALA A 178 8.57 -14.65 -15.39
C ALA A 178 8.39 -14.50 -13.88
N HIS A 179 9.42 -14.73 -13.07
CA HIS A 179 9.36 -14.47 -11.62
C HIS A 179 9.10 -13.00 -11.28
N VAL A 180 9.63 -12.05 -12.06
CA VAL A 180 9.32 -10.62 -11.87
C VAL A 180 7.85 -10.35 -12.17
N LEU A 181 7.32 -10.88 -13.29
CA LEU A 181 5.92 -10.70 -13.64
C LEU A 181 4.98 -11.29 -12.60
N VAL A 182 5.27 -12.51 -12.14
CA VAL A 182 4.52 -13.15 -11.04
C VAL A 182 4.59 -12.28 -9.79
N ALA A 183 5.76 -11.76 -9.42
CA ALA A 183 5.89 -10.89 -8.26
C ALA A 183 5.07 -9.60 -8.37
N VAL A 184 5.01 -8.97 -9.55
CA VAL A 184 4.20 -7.77 -9.79
C VAL A 184 2.70 -8.10 -9.74
N LEU A 185 2.28 -9.25 -10.29
CA LEU A 185 0.89 -9.70 -10.20
C LEU A 185 0.49 -10.02 -8.75
N SER A 186 1.35 -10.71 -7.99
CA SER A 186 1.14 -10.96 -6.56
C SER A 186 1.10 -9.66 -5.76
N LEU A 187 1.92 -8.67 -6.11
CA LEU A 187 1.89 -7.34 -5.51
C LEU A 187 0.56 -6.63 -5.80
N ARG A 188 0.07 -6.71 -7.05
CA ARG A 188 -1.26 -6.20 -7.39
C ARG A 188 -2.30 -6.86 -6.52
N ARG A 189 -2.39 -8.19 -6.50
CA ARG A 189 -3.36 -8.92 -5.66
C ARG A 189 -3.28 -8.51 -4.19
N LEU A 190 -2.08 -8.34 -3.64
CA LEU A 190 -1.89 -7.90 -2.26
C LEU A 190 -2.49 -6.51 -1.99
N VAL A 191 -2.30 -5.56 -2.91
CA VAL A 191 -2.90 -4.23 -2.81
C VAL A 191 -4.43 -4.32 -2.81
N TYR A 192 -5.01 -5.17 -3.65
CA TYR A 192 -6.46 -5.33 -3.74
C TYR A 192 -7.01 -6.01 -2.51
N SER A 193 -6.29 -6.99 -1.96
CA SER A 193 -6.64 -7.59 -0.68
C SER A 193 -6.71 -6.54 0.42
N ASN A 194 -5.71 -5.64 0.53
CA ASN A 194 -5.78 -4.54 1.49
C ASN A 194 -6.98 -3.62 1.26
N TYR A 195 -7.26 -3.28 0.01
CA TYR A 195 -8.40 -2.43 -0.35
C TYR A 195 -9.74 -3.08 0.00
N THR A 196 -9.96 -4.33 -0.40
CA THR A 196 -11.18 -5.09 -0.10
C THR A 196 -11.37 -5.22 1.40
N LYS A 197 -10.32 -5.57 2.15
CA LYS A 197 -10.36 -5.63 3.61
C LYS A 197 -10.75 -4.29 4.21
N LEU A 198 -10.12 -3.19 3.77
CA LEU A 198 -10.45 -1.86 4.28
C LEU A 198 -11.91 -1.50 4.01
N ASN A 199 -12.44 -1.79 2.83
CA ASN A 199 -13.84 -1.55 2.51
C ASN A 199 -14.79 -2.35 3.40
N ILE A 200 -14.55 -3.66 3.58
CA ILE A 200 -15.38 -4.52 4.44
C ILE A 200 -15.42 -3.97 5.86
N ILE A 201 -14.27 -3.58 6.41
CA ILE A 201 -14.18 -3.00 7.76
C ILE A 201 -15.00 -1.70 7.84
N LEU A 202 -14.90 -0.85 6.82
CA LEU A 202 -15.62 0.42 6.78
C LEU A 202 -17.12 0.23 6.61
N GLU A 203 -17.56 -0.70 5.76
CA GLU A 203 -18.97 -1.05 5.56
C GLU A 203 -19.58 -1.57 6.85
N ALA A 204 -18.92 -2.52 7.53
CA ALA A 204 -19.37 -3.04 8.83
C ALA A 204 -19.46 -1.93 9.89
N LYS A 205 -18.45 -1.05 9.94
CA LYS A 205 -18.46 0.10 10.85
C LYS A 205 -19.61 1.06 10.57
N TYR A 206 -19.84 1.42 9.30
CA TYR A 206 -20.92 2.34 8.94
C TYR A 206 -22.29 1.71 9.17
N ALA A 207 -22.46 0.41 8.90
CA ALA A 207 -23.70 -0.31 9.22
C ALA A 207 -24.00 -0.26 10.72
N HIS A 208 -23.01 -0.57 11.56
CA HIS A 208 -23.17 -0.48 13.01
C HIS A 208 -23.45 0.95 13.49
N GLU A 209 -22.78 1.96 12.92
CA GLU A 209 -23.07 3.37 13.23
C GLU A 209 -24.50 3.75 12.88
N LEU A 210 -25.07 3.25 11.78
CA LEU A 210 -26.47 3.48 11.40
C LEU A 210 -27.45 2.75 12.32
N GLU A 211 -27.15 1.52 12.73
CA GLU A 211 -28.00 0.75 13.65
C GLU A 211 -28.02 1.34 15.06
N THR A 212 -26.91 1.93 15.50
CA THR A 212 -26.76 2.54 16.83
C THR A 212 -27.16 4.02 16.86
N MET A 213 -27.51 4.61 15.71
CA MET A 213 -28.10 5.95 15.67
C MET A 213 -29.50 5.91 16.31
N TYR A 214 -29.56 6.33 17.57
CA TYR A 214 -30.83 6.70 18.21
C TYR A 214 -31.26 8.05 17.65
N PHE A 215 -32.23 8.04 16.74
CA PHE A 215 -32.99 9.24 16.42
C PHE A 215 -33.86 9.56 17.63
N SER A 216 -33.57 10.65 18.33
CA SER A 216 -34.49 11.15 19.34
C SER A 216 -35.78 11.55 18.62
N SER A 217 -36.93 11.07 19.11
CA SER A 217 -38.24 11.41 18.55
C SER A 217 -38.64 12.87 18.76
N ASP A 218 -37.82 13.63 19.50
CA ASP A 218 -38.05 15.02 19.87
C ASP A 218 -37.16 16.02 19.11
N ASP A 219 -36.22 15.54 18.30
CA ASP A 219 -35.50 16.41 17.37
C ASP A 219 -36.39 16.64 16.14
N GLU A 220 -37.29 17.62 16.26
CA GLU A 220 -37.84 18.30 15.09
C GLU A 220 -36.70 18.54 14.11
N ILE A 221 -36.78 17.88 12.95
CA ILE A 221 -35.88 18.08 11.82
C ILE A 221 -36.08 19.52 11.36
N ASN A 222 -35.38 20.45 12.02
CA ASN A 222 -35.28 21.83 11.62
C ASN A 222 -34.38 21.85 10.40
N PHE A 223 -34.99 21.70 9.23
CA PHE A 223 -34.42 22.14 7.97
C PHE A 223 -34.15 23.65 8.09
N ARG A 224 -32.97 24.01 8.62
CA ARG A 224 -32.43 25.36 8.53
C ARG A 224 -32.26 25.66 7.03
N SER A 225 -33.25 26.34 6.47
CA SER A 225 -33.18 26.95 5.16
C SER A 225 -32.28 28.19 5.24
N ASP A 226 -31.00 28.00 5.49
CA ASP A 226 -30.04 29.11 5.43
C ASP A 226 -29.58 29.25 3.98
N SER A 227 -30.45 29.96 3.24
CA SER A 227 -30.12 30.77 2.09
C SER A 227 -28.81 31.53 2.30
N THR A 228 -27.99 31.57 1.26
CA THR A 228 -26.77 32.37 1.16
C THR A 228 -27.04 33.84 1.52
N ALA A 229 -26.46 34.31 2.62
CA ALA A 229 -26.22 35.73 2.86
C ALA A 229 -24.98 35.90 3.75
N ASP A 230 -23.99 36.59 3.20
CA ASP A 230 -22.75 37.03 3.83
C ASP A 230 -22.96 37.66 5.21
N LEU A 231 -22.01 37.44 6.13
CA LEU A 231 -21.61 38.46 7.11
C LEU A 231 -20.19 38.16 7.63
N GLU A 232 -19.27 39.02 7.19
CA GLU A 232 -17.95 39.25 7.78
C GLU A 232 -18.11 39.76 9.23
N HIS A 233 -17.42 39.14 10.21
CA HIS A 233 -16.37 39.74 11.06
C HIS A 233 -16.21 39.04 12.44
N LYS A 234 -14.94 38.71 12.72
CA LYS A 234 -14.19 38.79 14.00
C LYS A 234 -14.52 37.86 15.18
N GLU A 235 -13.59 36.91 15.35
CA GLU A 235 -12.78 36.68 16.56
C GLU A 235 -13.49 36.75 17.92
N GLU A 236 -13.91 35.58 18.41
CA GLU A 236 -13.71 35.21 19.81
C GLU A 236 -12.91 33.91 19.87
N ILE A 237 -11.65 34.05 20.25
CA ILE A 237 -10.77 32.96 20.66
C ILE A 237 -11.32 32.43 21.99
N GLN A 238 -12.14 31.38 21.93
CA GLN A 238 -12.28 30.45 23.04
C GLN A 238 -11.32 29.29 22.83
N THR A 239 -10.27 29.31 23.65
CA THR A 239 -9.35 28.22 23.91
C THR A 239 -10.12 26.93 24.24
N ILE A 240 -10.26 26.04 23.26
CA ILE A 240 -10.53 24.63 23.48
C ILE A 240 -9.20 23.90 23.29
N ASP A 241 -8.43 23.87 24.38
CA ASP A 241 -7.35 22.91 24.52
C ASP A 241 -7.92 21.49 24.66
N ALA A 242 -7.14 20.53 24.15
CA ALA A 242 -7.20 19.09 24.41
C ALA A 242 -8.22 18.23 23.61
N GLN A 243 -7.70 17.64 22.53
CA GLN A 243 -7.59 16.18 22.42
C GLN A 243 -8.84 15.35 22.76
N THR A 244 -9.89 15.40 21.94
CA THR A 244 -10.70 14.20 21.67
C THR A 244 -11.44 14.35 20.33
N SER A 245 -10.72 14.30 19.20
CA SER A 245 -11.40 13.84 17.98
C SER A 245 -11.89 12.44 18.31
N SER A 246 -13.21 12.24 18.29
CA SER A 246 -13.88 11.00 18.68
C SER A 246 -13.23 9.77 18.05
N PHE A 247 -12.26 9.16 18.74
CA PHE A 247 -11.89 7.77 18.54
C PHE A 247 -13.13 7.00 19.00
N ARG A 248 -14.07 6.75 18.08
CA ARG A 248 -15.08 5.72 18.29
C ARG A 248 -14.33 4.40 18.22
N ILE A 249 -13.85 3.98 19.39
CA ILE A 249 -13.24 2.67 19.60
C ILE A 249 -14.31 1.67 19.18
N ILE A 250 -14.00 0.82 18.20
CA ILE A 250 -14.87 -0.29 17.79
C ILE A 250 -15.10 -1.15 19.05
N ASP A 251 -16.35 -1.47 19.35
CA ASP A 251 -16.64 -2.35 20.48
C ASP A 251 -16.10 -3.77 20.22
N ALA A 252 -15.90 -4.55 21.28
CA ALA A 252 -15.24 -5.84 21.17
C ALA A 252 -16.04 -6.88 20.35
N GLU A 253 -17.37 -6.75 20.29
CA GLU A 253 -18.25 -7.68 19.57
C GLU A 253 -18.19 -7.40 18.06
N LEU A 254 -18.29 -6.13 17.67
CA LEU A 254 -18.09 -5.68 16.29
C LEU A 254 -16.66 -5.97 15.81
N GLU A 255 -15.65 -5.76 16.66
CA GLU A 255 -14.26 -6.10 16.33
C GLU A 255 -14.11 -7.59 16.02
N ALA A 256 -14.67 -8.47 16.86
CA ALA A 256 -14.62 -9.90 16.65
C ALA A 256 -15.35 -10.34 15.37
N HIS A 257 -16.52 -9.74 15.09
CA HIS A 257 -17.27 -10.02 13.87
C HIS A 257 -16.49 -9.60 12.61
N ILE A 258 -15.92 -8.40 12.60
CA ILE A 258 -15.10 -7.92 11.48
C ILE A 258 -13.88 -8.82 11.29
N ILE A 259 -13.20 -9.22 12.37
CA ILE A 259 -12.04 -10.12 12.25
C ILE A 259 -12.44 -11.47 11.65
N GLN A 260 -13.62 -12.00 12.01
CA GLN A 260 -14.14 -13.24 11.45
C GLN A 260 -14.39 -13.09 9.95
N ASP A 261 -15.11 -12.05 9.54
CA ASP A 261 -15.40 -11.78 8.12
C ASP A 261 -14.11 -11.63 7.30
N LEU A 262 -13.09 -10.97 7.86
CA LEU A 262 -11.78 -10.82 7.22
C LEU A 262 -11.02 -12.15 7.10
N CYS A 263 -11.25 -13.11 7.99
CA CYS A 263 -10.67 -14.45 7.92
C CYS A 263 -11.37 -15.32 6.87
N ASP A 264 -12.64 -15.06 6.61
CA ASP A 264 -13.46 -15.81 5.65
C ASP A 264 -13.28 -15.33 4.20
N ILE A 265 -12.54 -14.25 3.98
CA ILE A 265 -12.08 -13.86 2.64
C ILE A 265 -11.16 -14.96 2.11
N GLU A 266 -11.66 -15.76 1.17
CA GLU A 266 -10.85 -16.73 0.46
C GLU A 266 -9.66 -16.02 -0.19
N PRO A 267 -8.41 -16.32 0.22
CA PRO A 267 -7.26 -15.78 -0.47
C PRO A 267 -7.30 -16.30 -1.90
N GLU A 268 -7.18 -15.40 -2.89
CA GLU A 268 -6.94 -15.84 -4.27
C GLU A 268 -5.79 -16.85 -4.27
N THR A 269 -6.00 -17.99 -4.92
CA THR A 269 -4.99 -19.05 -5.05
C THR A 269 -3.67 -18.42 -5.55
N ASP A 270 -2.56 -18.73 -4.89
CA ASP A 270 -1.20 -18.23 -5.16
C ASP A 270 -0.79 -16.86 -4.57
N VAL A 271 -1.58 -16.25 -3.67
CA VAL A 271 -1.13 -15.07 -2.92
C VAL A 271 -0.39 -15.49 -1.65
N VAL A 272 0.91 -15.22 -1.58
CA VAL A 272 1.70 -15.40 -0.34
C VAL A 272 1.21 -14.40 0.72
N THR A 273 0.49 -14.92 1.69
CA THR A 273 -0.06 -14.21 2.83
C THR A 273 1.02 -13.91 3.86
N PHE A 274 0.72 -13.07 4.84
CA PHE A 274 1.65 -12.83 5.95
C PHE A 274 1.84 -14.07 6.83
N LYS A 275 0.85 -14.97 6.92
CA LYS A 275 0.94 -16.21 7.70
C LYS A 275 2.04 -17.11 7.12
N ASP A 276 2.09 -17.21 5.78
CA ASP A 276 3.15 -17.93 5.07
C ASP A 276 4.55 -17.35 5.36
N TRP A 277 4.63 -16.03 5.51
CA TRP A 277 5.87 -15.34 5.88
C TRP A 277 6.26 -15.53 7.35
N GLU A 278 5.29 -15.49 8.27
CA GLU A 278 5.53 -15.76 9.69
C GLU A 278 6.05 -17.18 9.86
N GLU A 279 5.40 -18.17 9.22
CA GLU A 279 5.86 -19.55 9.21
C GLU A 279 7.27 -19.67 8.63
N PHE A 280 7.55 -19.03 7.48
CA PHE A 280 8.89 -19.02 6.88
C PHE A 280 9.96 -18.39 7.79
N ILE A 281 9.65 -17.27 8.47
CA ILE A 281 10.57 -16.60 9.39
C ILE A 281 10.81 -17.48 10.63
N LEU A 282 9.75 -18.07 11.19
CA LEU A 282 9.81 -18.96 12.34
C LEU A 282 10.61 -20.22 12.02
N GLU A 283 10.41 -20.82 10.85
CA GLU A 283 11.23 -21.92 10.35
C GLU A 283 12.70 -21.54 10.21
N ARG A 284 12.99 -20.37 9.65
CA ARG A 284 14.37 -19.91 9.45
C ARG A 284 15.05 -19.62 10.79
N ALA A 285 14.31 -19.07 11.76
CA ALA A 285 14.78 -18.82 13.11
C ALA A 285 15.03 -20.12 13.88
N SER A 286 14.16 -21.13 13.73
CA SER A 286 14.31 -22.44 14.35
C SER A 286 15.49 -23.22 13.76
N LYS A 287 15.68 -23.17 12.44
CA LYS A 287 16.86 -23.73 11.74
C LYS A 287 18.16 -23.07 12.23
N LYS A 288 18.18 -21.74 12.40
CA LYS A 288 19.35 -21.02 12.95
C LYS A 288 19.67 -21.43 14.39
N ARG A 289 18.66 -21.57 15.26
CA ARG A 289 18.84 -22.01 16.65
C ARG A 289 19.44 -23.42 16.74
N LYS A 290 19.00 -24.34 15.88
CA LYS A 290 19.57 -25.69 15.79
C LYS A 290 21.04 -25.68 15.37
N THR A 291 21.45 -24.82 14.43
CA THR A 291 22.88 -24.71 14.06
C THR A 291 23.76 -24.08 15.15
N THR A 292 23.21 -23.25 16.03
CA THR A 292 23.97 -22.65 17.15
C THR A 292 24.03 -23.52 18.40
N SER A 293 23.20 -24.56 18.52
CA SER A 293 23.25 -25.53 19.62
C SER A 293 24.20 -26.71 19.38
N PHE A 294 24.94 -26.71 18.26
CA PHE A 294 25.93 -27.73 17.89
C PHE A 294 27.36 -27.19 17.83
N ASN A 295 27.63 -26.01 18.40
CA ASN A 295 28.98 -25.47 18.59
C ASN A 295 29.26 -25.24 20.07
#